data_AF-A0AB35HVF1-F1
#
_entry.id   AF-A0AB35HVF1-F1
#
_cell.length_a   1.000
_cell.length_b   1.000
_cell.length_c   1.000
_cell.angle_alpha   90.00
_cell.angle_beta   90.00
_cell.angle_gamma   90.00
#
_symmetry.space_group_name_H-M   'P 1'
#
loop_
_entity.id
_entity.type
_entity.pdbx_description
1 polymer ?
#
loop_
_entity_poly.entity_id
_entity_poly.type
_entity_poly.pdbx_seq_one_letter_code
_entity_poly.pdbx_strand_id
1 'polypeptide(L)'
;MLIGTEKKPKGPKFSRARPIEKNLSYTRLKFLAPPHKDPFSDLDSWETEPKSIDIDDRSIYRSRKLPNGKDLNGFFSARAYSSRWAFCGIPLLQGYCGHMNLLVDVNLVDNLPINETLFDNNVLTREVYNEFLQTELNDLHEGYSDDPLDVTQYRWPSYLGPINCQWSHIGDSDWLYFEDQPLMRKNQTIFWNVAISDKQYLSFRFVITRSARNAGNPYRIEQRVPRDNFLALMHKIMDSLTLDLNPKAAARRAQVQAQPGASDKPILTCTPEQVEEAKHVLYMWSGRGYEEPGKSRDDDHRANPEDVAAFIEERIKPRPLPNSYPPGELLKLEQQPT
;
A
#
# COMPACT_ATOMS: atom_id res chain seq x y z
N MET A 1 19.83 24.94 9.37
CA MET A 1 18.41 24.65 9.04
C MET A 1 18.41 23.88 7.71
N LEU A 2 18.29 22.54 7.68
CA LEU A 2 18.20 21.83 6.40
C LEU A 2 16.84 22.09 5.75
N ILE A 3 16.85 22.76 4.61
CA ILE A 3 15.70 23.04 3.75
C ILE A 3 15.45 21.79 2.88
N GLY A 4 14.20 21.37 2.71
CA GLY A 4 13.85 20.27 1.80
C GLY A 4 14.04 20.68 0.33
N THR A 5 14.09 19.71 -0.57
CA THR A 5 14.02 19.96 -2.02
C THR A 5 12.99 19.02 -2.65
N GLU A 6 12.52 19.23 -3.89
CA GLU A 6 11.66 18.25 -4.58
C GLU A 6 12.31 16.86 -4.61
N LYS A 7 13.62 16.79 -4.90
CA LYS A 7 14.39 15.54 -4.94
C LYS A 7 14.61 14.91 -3.56
N LYS A 8 14.50 15.69 -2.48
CA LYS A 8 14.65 15.25 -1.08
C LYS A 8 13.62 15.99 -0.23
N PRO A 9 12.32 15.68 -0.36
CA PRO A 9 11.27 16.47 0.25
C PRO A 9 11.28 16.22 1.75
N LYS A 10 11.18 17.28 2.53
CA LYS A 10 11.30 17.20 3.98
C LYS A 10 9.95 16.85 4.60
N GLY A 11 9.89 15.69 5.23
CA GLY A 11 8.75 15.23 6.02
C GLY A 11 8.79 15.68 7.50
N PRO A 12 7.89 15.14 8.33
CA PRO A 12 7.88 15.38 9.76
C PRO A 12 9.14 14.82 10.43
N LYS A 13 9.54 15.44 11.55
CA LYS A 13 10.70 14.98 12.33
C LYS A 13 10.30 13.80 13.21
N PHE A 14 10.85 12.62 12.94
CA PHE A 14 10.65 11.44 13.78
C PHE A 14 11.20 11.61 15.21
N SER A 15 12.17 12.52 15.42
CA SER A 15 12.62 12.87 16.78
C SER A 15 11.53 13.54 17.65
N ARG A 16 10.39 13.91 17.06
CA ARG A 16 9.20 14.41 17.77
C ARG A 16 8.10 13.35 17.86
N ALA A 17 8.37 12.11 17.45
CA ALA A 17 7.39 11.04 17.49
C ALA A 17 6.92 10.77 18.92
N ARG A 18 5.64 10.42 19.03
CA ARG A 18 4.95 10.11 20.28
C ARG A 18 4.47 8.68 20.25
N PRO A 19 4.34 8.03 21.43
CA PRO A 19 3.75 6.71 21.50
C PRO A 19 2.28 6.77 21.08
N ILE A 20 1.91 5.87 20.18
CA ILE A 20 0.54 5.52 19.84
C ILE A 20 0.30 4.14 20.43
N GLU A 21 -0.78 4.01 21.19
CA GLU A 21 -1.18 2.76 21.83
C GLU A 21 -2.65 2.48 21.56
N LYS A 22 -2.94 1.26 21.11
CA LYS A 22 -4.29 0.76 20.83
C LYS A 22 -4.48 -0.61 21.47
N ASN A 23 -5.63 -0.82 22.09
CA ASN A 23 -6.06 -2.11 22.62
C ASN A 23 -7.15 -2.69 21.69
N LEU A 24 -6.90 -3.88 21.16
CA LEU A 24 -7.74 -4.60 20.20
C LEU A 24 -8.19 -5.92 20.84
N SER A 25 -9.18 -5.87 21.74
CA SER A 25 -9.59 -6.99 22.61
C SER A 25 -8.42 -7.70 23.29
N TYR A 26 -7.68 -6.95 24.11
CA TYR A 26 -6.48 -7.36 24.87
C TYR A 26 -5.23 -7.65 24.02
N THR A 27 -5.32 -7.56 22.68
CA THR A 27 -4.13 -7.47 21.82
C THR A 27 -3.65 -6.01 21.83
N ARG A 28 -2.39 -5.79 22.24
CA ARG A 28 -1.82 -4.44 22.44
C ARG A 28 -0.93 -4.07 21.26
N LEU A 29 -1.33 -3.02 20.54
CA LEU A 29 -0.58 -2.43 19.45
C LEU A 29 0.11 -1.15 19.93
N LYS A 30 1.44 -1.06 19.75
CA LYS A 30 2.23 0.13 20.07
C LYS A 30 3.17 0.48 18.94
N PHE A 31 3.32 1.77 18.65
CA PHE A 31 4.36 2.29 17.75
C PHE A 31 4.59 3.77 18.02
N LEU A 32 5.66 4.32 17.44
CA LEU A 32 5.94 5.75 17.45
C LEU A 32 5.49 6.39 16.14
N ALA A 33 4.78 7.51 16.23
CA ALA A 33 4.38 8.29 15.07
C ALA A 33 4.63 9.79 15.31
N PRO A 34 5.12 10.55 14.32
CA PRO A 34 5.20 12.01 14.44
C PRO A 34 3.80 12.62 14.63
N PRO A 35 3.70 13.80 15.28
CA PRO A 35 2.44 14.52 15.36
C PRO A 35 1.83 14.72 13.98
N HIS A 36 0.52 14.53 13.90
CA HIS A 36 -0.26 14.78 12.71
C HIS A 36 0.00 16.19 12.14
N LYS A 37 0.07 16.29 10.81
CA LYS A 37 0.18 17.57 10.11
C LYS A 37 -0.51 17.50 8.75
N ASP A 38 -1.81 17.82 8.72
CA ASP A 38 -2.55 17.99 7.46
C ASP A 38 -2.05 19.24 6.69
N PRO A 39 -1.62 19.10 5.42
CA PRO A 39 -1.25 20.24 4.59
C PRO A 39 -2.42 21.07 4.04
N PHE A 40 -3.68 20.61 4.17
CA PHE A 40 -4.84 21.22 3.51
C PHE A 40 -5.94 21.75 4.46
N SER A 41 -5.85 21.48 5.77
CA SER A 41 -6.74 21.91 6.89
C SER A 41 -8.26 21.57 6.81
N ASP A 42 -8.85 21.44 8.00
CA ASP A 42 -10.26 21.36 8.42
C ASP A 42 -11.17 20.21 7.95
N LEU A 43 -10.63 19.10 7.45
CA LEU A 43 -11.39 17.84 7.39
C LEU A 43 -11.09 17.00 8.62
N ASP A 44 -11.89 17.25 9.68
CA ASP A 44 -11.84 16.58 10.98
C ASP A 44 -12.04 15.07 10.87
N SER A 45 -10.99 14.32 11.25
CA SER A 45 -11.04 13.10 12.10
C SER A 45 -9.76 12.26 11.98
N TRP A 46 -8.58 12.88 11.80
CA TRP A 46 -7.33 12.16 11.97
C TRP A 46 -7.05 11.92 13.45
N GLU A 47 -6.57 10.73 13.78
CA GLU A 47 -6.22 10.34 15.15
C GLU A 47 -7.40 10.42 16.15
N THR A 48 -8.65 10.38 15.68
CA THR A 48 -9.86 10.40 16.53
C THR A 48 -10.35 9.01 16.91
N GLU A 49 -9.74 7.96 16.39
CA GLU A 49 -10.14 6.58 16.67
C GLU A 49 -9.99 6.26 18.17
N PRO A 50 -10.88 5.43 18.74
CA PRO A 50 -10.83 5.10 20.16
C PRO A 50 -9.52 4.40 20.53
N LYS A 51 -9.11 4.52 21.80
CA LYS A 51 -7.93 3.82 22.32
C LYS A 51 -8.14 2.32 22.46
N SER A 52 -9.39 1.90 22.62
CA SER A 52 -9.79 0.50 22.76
C SER A 52 -10.88 0.18 21.76
N ILE A 53 -10.74 -0.96 21.10
CA ILE A 53 -11.67 -1.50 20.12
C ILE A 53 -11.93 -2.94 20.52
N ASP A 54 -13.20 -3.32 20.61
CA ASP A 54 -13.58 -4.71 20.74
C ASP A 54 -13.67 -5.35 19.34
N ILE A 55 -12.65 -6.10 18.96
CA ILE A 55 -12.58 -6.71 17.62
C ILE A 55 -13.60 -7.85 17.44
N ASP A 56 -14.24 -8.31 18.51
CA ASP A 56 -15.29 -9.32 18.47
C ASP A 56 -16.69 -8.71 18.29
N ASP A 57 -16.86 -7.40 18.55
CA ASP A 57 -18.09 -6.68 18.27
C ASP A 57 -18.22 -6.44 16.76
N ARG A 58 -19.13 -7.16 16.09
CA ARG A 58 -19.34 -7.00 14.64
C ARG A 58 -19.84 -5.60 14.24
N SER A 59 -20.44 -4.84 15.16
CA SER A 59 -21.07 -3.55 14.85
C SER A 59 -20.06 -2.44 14.51
N ILE A 60 -18.80 -2.59 14.93
CA ILE A 60 -17.73 -1.61 14.65
C ILE A 60 -17.27 -1.67 13.19
N TYR A 61 -17.48 -2.81 12.53
CA TYR A 61 -16.94 -3.05 11.21
C TYR A 61 -17.83 -2.43 10.14
N ARG A 62 -17.19 -1.79 9.17
CA ARG A 62 -17.83 -1.24 7.98
C ARG A 62 -17.39 -2.02 6.76
N SER A 63 -18.30 -2.23 5.82
CA SER A 63 -17.94 -2.77 4.51
C SER A 63 -16.92 -1.83 3.86
N ARG A 64 -15.86 -2.39 3.28
CA ARG A 64 -14.95 -1.59 2.46
C ARG A 64 -15.66 -1.15 1.19
N LYS A 65 -15.23 -0.04 0.61
CA LYS A 65 -15.77 0.44 -0.66
C LYS A 65 -14.80 0.12 -1.79
N LEU A 66 -15.36 -0.33 -2.91
CA LEU A 66 -14.68 -0.39 -4.19
C LEU A 66 -14.36 1.01 -4.71
N PRO A 67 -13.43 1.15 -5.67
CA PRO A 67 -13.15 2.44 -6.33
C PRO A 67 -14.39 3.13 -6.92
N ASN A 68 -15.38 2.34 -7.37
CA ASN A 68 -16.66 2.82 -7.89
C ASN A 68 -17.68 3.22 -6.79
N GLY A 69 -17.29 3.18 -5.53
CA GLY A 69 -18.11 3.56 -4.37
C GLY A 69 -19.09 2.49 -3.88
N LYS A 70 -19.19 1.33 -4.55
CA LYS A 70 -20.02 0.20 -4.09
C LYS A 70 -19.37 -0.51 -2.92
N ASP A 71 -20.19 -1.09 -2.06
CA ASP A 71 -19.71 -1.91 -0.94
C ASP A 71 -19.07 -3.20 -1.47
N LEU A 72 -17.96 -3.57 -0.84
CA LEU A 72 -17.20 -4.76 -1.14
C LEU A 72 -17.70 -5.91 -0.28
N ASN A 73 -18.49 -6.80 -0.90
CA ASN A 73 -19.08 -7.92 -0.19
C ASN A 73 -18.01 -8.82 0.44
N GLY A 74 -18.16 -9.13 1.73
CA GLY A 74 -17.30 -10.06 2.46
C GLY A 74 -16.02 -9.44 3.06
N PHE A 75 -15.71 -8.18 2.77
CA PHE A 75 -14.54 -7.48 3.32
C PHE A 75 -14.96 -6.34 4.24
N PHE A 76 -14.73 -6.55 5.54
CA PHE A 76 -15.14 -5.64 6.58
C PHE A 76 -13.92 -5.12 7.32
N SER A 77 -13.92 -3.83 7.66
CA SER A 77 -12.78 -3.22 8.37
C SER A 77 -13.24 -2.23 9.44
N ALA A 78 -12.44 -2.14 10.50
CA ALA A 78 -12.58 -1.16 11.56
C ALA A 78 -11.26 -0.40 11.69
N ARG A 79 -11.33 0.93 11.64
CA ARG A 79 -10.14 1.79 11.71
C ARG A 79 -9.65 1.90 13.15
N ALA A 80 -8.42 1.45 13.39
CA ALA A 80 -7.76 1.53 14.69
C ALA A 80 -6.98 2.83 14.88
N TYR A 81 -6.37 3.34 13.80
CA TYR A 81 -5.62 4.59 13.82
C TYR A 81 -5.50 5.17 12.43
N SER A 82 -5.48 6.50 12.35
CA SER A 82 -5.14 7.19 11.11
C SER A 82 -4.30 8.43 11.35
N SER A 83 -3.37 8.72 10.44
CA SER A 83 -2.62 9.97 10.47
C SER A 83 -2.16 10.38 9.07
N ARG A 84 -1.69 11.63 8.96
CA ARG A 84 -1.28 12.25 7.71
C ARG A 84 -0.11 13.20 7.96
N TRP A 85 0.86 13.15 7.06
CA TRP A 85 2.03 14.02 7.11
C TRP A 85 2.39 14.60 5.75
N ALA A 86 2.55 15.93 5.70
CA ALA A 86 3.05 16.65 4.54
C ALA A 86 4.56 16.50 4.34
N PHE A 87 4.98 16.50 3.09
CA PHE A 87 6.37 16.54 2.64
C PHE A 87 6.57 17.77 1.75
N CYS A 88 7.56 18.59 2.08
CA CYS A 88 7.77 19.90 1.43
C CYS A 88 9.19 20.08 0.92
N GLY A 89 9.33 20.73 -0.23
CA GLY A 89 10.58 21.20 -0.80
C GLY A 89 10.99 22.57 -0.24
N ILE A 90 11.64 23.38 -1.08
CA ILE A 90 11.99 24.77 -0.74
C ILE A 90 10.70 25.61 -0.66
N PRO A 91 10.38 26.25 0.48
CA PRO A 91 9.06 26.84 0.72
C PRO A 91 8.53 27.81 -0.34
N LEU A 92 9.40 28.64 -0.94
CA LEU A 92 9.00 29.67 -1.91
C LEU A 92 9.13 29.24 -3.39
N LEU A 93 9.86 28.17 -3.67
CA LEU A 93 10.14 27.73 -5.05
C LEU A 93 9.38 26.45 -5.41
N GLN A 94 9.25 25.55 -4.45
CA GLN A 94 8.74 24.19 -4.65
C GLN A 94 7.54 23.91 -3.75
N GLY A 95 7.55 24.43 -2.52
CA GLY A 95 6.44 24.31 -1.59
C GLY A 95 6.10 22.86 -1.26
N TYR A 96 4.84 22.48 -1.49
CA TYR A 96 4.30 21.15 -1.22
C TYR A 96 4.71 20.12 -2.28
N CYS A 97 5.31 19.01 -1.86
CA CYS A 97 5.77 17.93 -2.75
C CYS A 97 4.94 16.64 -2.63
N GLY A 98 4.02 16.58 -1.67
CA GLY A 98 3.24 15.37 -1.40
C GLY A 98 2.88 15.19 0.06
N HIS A 99 2.17 14.10 0.34
CA HIS A 99 1.85 13.66 1.70
C HIS A 99 1.87 12.14 1.79
N MET A 100 1.95 11.63 3.02
CA MET A 100 1.73 10.23 3.34
C MET A 100 0.57 10.13 4.32
N ASN A 101 -0.40 9.27 4.04
CA ASN A 101 -1.40 8.85 5.00
C ASN A 101 -0.99 7.49 5.56
N LEU A 102 -1.12 7.31 6.87
CA LEU A 102 -1.07 6.00 7.52
C LEU A 102 -2.49 5.66 7.95
N LEU A 103 -2.97 4.51 7.48
CA LEU A 103 -4.24 3.92 7.89
C LEU A 103 -3.93 2.57 8.55
N VAL A 104 -4.35 2.39 9.80
CA VAL A 104 -4.24 1.14 10.52
C VAL A 104 -5.63 0.59 10.70
N ASP A 105 -5.92 -0.53 10.03
CA ASP A 105 -7.23 -1.15 10.00
C ASP A 105 -7.18 -2.56 10.57
N VAL A 106 -8.17 -2.93 11.37
CA VAL A 106 -8.48 -4.33 11.70
C VAL A 106 -9.47 -4.82 10.67
N ASN A 107 -9.09 -5.83 9.90
CA ASN A 107 -9.92 -6.41 8.85
C ASN A 107 -10.50 -7.74 9.34
N LEU A 108 -11.79 -7.96 9.07
CA LEU A 108 -12.52 -9.17 9.40
C LEU A 108 -12.78 -9.96 8.12
N VAL A 109 -12.38 -11.23 8.12
CA VAL A 109 -12.72 -12.23 7.10
C VAL A 109 -13.89 -13.06 7.62
N ASP A 110 -15.11 -12.70 7.20
CA ASP A 110 -16.33 -13.30 7.77
C ASP A 110 -16.56 -14.74 7.29
N ASN A 111 -16.18 -15.02 6.03
CA ASN A 111 -16.51 -16.27 5.32
C ASN A 111 -15.35 -17.28 5.27
N LEU A 112 -14.45 -17.27 6.25
CA LEU A 112 -13.36 -18.23 6.31
C LEU A 112 -13.89 -19.65 6.59
N PRO A 113 -13.47 -20.68 5.83
CA PRO A 113 -13.77 -22.08 6.13
C PRO A 113 -13.46 -22.45 7.59
N ILE A 114 -14.27 -23.33 8.18
CA ILE A 114 -14.19 -23.68 9.62
C ILE A 114 -12.82 -24.28 10.00
N ASN A 115 -12.17 -24.95 9.05
CA ASN A 115 -10.87 -25.59 9.22
C ASN A 115 -9.68 -24.68 8.90
N GLU A 116 -9.93 -23.44 8.46
CA GLU A 116 -8.88 -22.48 8.16
C GLU A 116 -8.76 -21.41 9.24
N THR A 117 -7.60 -20.77 9.29
CA THR A 117 -7.27 -19.73 10.27
C THR A 117 -6.29 -18.77 9.65
N LEU A 118 -6.45 -17.47 9.92
CA LEU A 118 -5.46 -16.47 9.47
C LEU A 118 -4.09 -16.62 10.14
N PHE A 119 -3.96 -17.42 11.20
CA PHE A 119 -2.64 -17.75 11.75
C PHE A 119 -1.82 -18.68 10.86
N ASP A 120 -2.44 -19.30 9.85
CA ASP A 120 -1.73 -19.93 8.73
C ASP A 120 -1.35 -18.84 7.71
N ASN A 121 -0.06 -18.73 7.42
CA ASN A 121 0.47 -17.71 6.53
C ASN A 121 -0.04 -17.85 5.08
N ASN A 122 -0.37 -19.07 4.62
CA ASN A 122 -0.99 -19.28 3.32
C ASN A 122 -2.38 -18.67 3.26
N VAL A 123 -3.18 -18.91 4.30
CA VAL A 123 -4.53 -18.36 4.42
C VAL A 123 -4.47 -16.84 4.53
N LEU A 124 -3.60 -16.28 5.39
CA LEU A 124 -3.43 -14.83 5.49
C LEU A 124 -3.05 -14.20 4.15
N THR A 125 -2.06 -14.77 3.46
CA THR A 125 -1.58 -14.23 2.18
C THR A 125 -2.67 -14.26 1.11
N ARG A 126 -3.44 -15.35 1.05
CA ARG A 126 -4.57 -15.49 0.13
C ARG A 126 -5.65 -14.45 0.40
N GLU A 127 -6.07 -14.27 1.65
CA GLU A 127 -7.13 -13.31 1.99
C GLU A 127 -6.69 -11.85 1.81
N VAL A 128 -5.44 -11.54 2.12
CA VAL A 128 -4.85 -10.22 1.86
C VAL A 128 -4.76 -9.95 0.35
N TYR A 129 -4.37 -10.94 -0.45
CA TYR A 129 -4.37 -10.80 -1.90
C TYR A 129 -5.77 -10.64 -2.47
N ASN A 130 -6.75 -11.39 -1.99
CA ASN A 130 -8.14 -11.27 -2.43
C ASN A 130 -8.69 -9.86 -2.18
N GLU A 131 -8.38 -9.27 -1.03
CA GLU A 131 -8.71 -7.87 -0.75
C GLU A 131 -8.02 -6.92 -1.74
N PHE A 132 -6.71 -7.08 -1.93
CA PHE A 132 -5.91 -6.24 -2.82
C PHE A 132 -6.37 -6.32 -4.29
N LEU A 133 -6.70 -7.53 -4.76
CA LEU A 133 -7.24 -7.78 -6.08
C LEU A 133 -8.52 -6.97 -6.32
N GLN A 134 -9.45 -7.03 -5.36
CA GLN A 134 -10.76 -6.38 -5.53
C GLN A 134 -10.72 -4.86 -5.32
N THR A 135 -9.82 -4.36 -4.46
CA THR A 135 -9.76 -2.94 -4.11
C THR A 135 -8.82 -2.12 -4.99
N GLU A 136 -7.70 -2.69 -5.43
CA GLU A 136 -6.66 -1.97 -6.18
C GLU A 136 -6.48 -2.54 -7.59
N LEU A 137 -6.27 -3.87 -7.75
CA LEU A 137 -5.94 -4.42 -9.08
C LEU A 137 -7.12 -4.39 -10.06
N ASN A 138 -8.35 -4.51 -9.55
CA ASN A 138 -9.57 -4.34 -10.35
C ASN A 138 -9.97 -2.87 -10.55
N ASP A 139 -9.15 -1.90 -10.07
CA ASP A 139 -9.31 -0.48 -10.41
C ASP A 139 -8.85 -0.25 -11.85
N LEU A 140 -9.77 -0.38 -12.79
CA LEU A 140 -9.51 -0.16 -14.21
C LEU A 140 -9.92 1.26 -14.62
N HIS A 141 -9.14 1.87 -15.50
CA HIS A 141 -9.44 3.16 -16.10
C HIS A 141 -9.65 3.03 -17.61
N GLU A 142 -10.24 4.06 -18.20
CA GLU A 142 -10.43 4.13 -19.66
C GLU A 142 -9.08 4.24 -20.37
N GLY A 143 -8.79 3.23 -21.19
CA GLY A 143 -7.66 3.21 -22.11
C GLY A 143 -8.04 3.74 -23.49
N TYR A 144 -7.06 3.93 -24.36
CA TYR A 144 -7.28 4.39 -25.72
C TYR A 144 -6.22 3.83 -26.67
N SER A 145 -6.57 3.71 -27.95
CA SER A 145 -5.64 3.35 -29.02
C SER A 145 -5.10 4.61 -29.69
N ASP A 146 -3.90 4.51 -30.25
CA ASP A 146 -3.34 5.54 -31.12
C ASP A 146 -4.01 5.55 -32.52
N ASP A 147 -4.75 4.50 -32.88
CA ASP A 147 -5.53 4.45 -34.11
C ASP A 147 -6.82 5.28 -33.96
N PRO A 148 -6.98 6.40 -34.68
CA PRO A 148 -8.15 7.26 -34.58
C PRO A 148 -9.45 6.59 -35.07
N LEU A 149 -9.36 5.46 -35.79
CA LEU A 149 -10.51 4.69 -36.25
C LEU A 149 -10.87 3.55 -35.29
N ASP A 150 -10.06 3.32 -34.27
CA ASP A 150 -10.32 2.30 -33.26
C ASP A 150 -11.34 2.81 -32.24
N VAL A 151 -12.54 2.26 -32.34
CA VAL A 151 -13.68 2.56 -31.44
C VAL A 151 -13.78 1.58 -30.28
N THR A 152 -12.79 0.70 -30.09
CA THR A 152 -12.76 -0.27 -29.01
C THR A 152 -12.64 0.43 -27.65
N GLN A 153 -13.52 0.06 -26.72
CA GLN A 153 -13.45 0.55 -25.35
C GLN A 153 -12.44 -0.27 -24.55
N TYR A 154 -11.24 0.29 -24.35
CA TYR A 154 -10.20 -0.34 -23.55
C TYR A 154 -10.40 -0.07 -22.05
N ARG A 155 -10.09 -1.08 -21.24
CA ARG A 155 -9.99 -0.97 -19.78
C ARG A 155 -8.56 -1.33 -19.39
N TRP A 156 -7.79 -0.35 -18.92
CA TRP A 156 -6.41 -0.54 -18.53
C TRP A 156 -6.26 -0.60 -17.00
N PRO A 157 -5.33 -1.40 -16.47
CA PRO A 157 -5.04 -1.43 -15.04
C PRO A 157 -4.52 -0.09 -14.54
N SER A 158 -5.00 0.36 -13.37
CA SER A 158 -4.47 1.58 -12.74
C SER A 158 -3.20 1.31 -11.93
N TYR A 159 -2.91 0.05 -11.61
CA TYR A 159 -1.79 -0.38 -10.77
C TYR A 159 -1.15 -1.67 -11.31
N LEU A 160 0.15 -1.80 -11.07
CA LEU A 160 0.89 -3.06 -11.11
C LEU A 160 1.15 -3.51 -9.67
N GLY A 161 0.85 -4.76 -9.34
CA GLY A 161 1.13 -5.32 -8.03
C GLY A 161 0.63 -6.76 -7.87
N PRO A 162 0.93 -7.40 -6.73
CA PRO A 162 1.84 -6.93 -5.69
C PRO A 162 3.30 -7.01 -6.16
N ILE A 163 4.08 -5.96 -5.89
CA ILE A 163 5.53 -5.94 -6.13
C ILE A 163 6.28 -5.95 -4.81
N ASN A 164 7.52 -6.42 -4.84
CA ASN A 164 8.39 -6.51 -3.66
C ASN A 164 7.74 -7.27 -2.47
N CYS A 165 6.91 -8.27 -2.78
CA CYS A 165 6.23 -9.08 -1.77
C CYS A 165 7.24 -9.91 -0.98
N GLN A 166 7.20 -9.80 0.34
CA GLN A 166 8.10 -10.54 1.22
C GLN A 166 7.51 -10.64 2.63
N TRP A 167 8.03 -11.59 3.40
CA TRP A 167 7.76 -11.67 4.82
C TRP A 167 8.90 -11.04 5.61
N SER A 168 8.57 -10.33 6.68
CA SER A 168 9.55 -9.66 7.53
C SER A 168 9.22 -9.86 9.00
N HIS A 169 10.26 -10.11 9.81
CA HIS A 169 10.11 -10.25 11.25
C HIS A 169 10.25 -8.89 11.95
N ILE A 170 9.22 -8.45 12.66
CA ILE A 170 9.21 -7.19 13.42
C ILE A 170 8.65 -7.46 14.82
N GLY A 171 9.46 -7.18 15.83
CA GLY A 171 9.15 -7.57 17.21
C GLY A 171 9.07 -9.09 17.31
N ASP A 172 7.96 -9.60 17.84
CA ASP A 172 7.69 -11.05 17.99
C ASP A 172 6.65 -11.57 16.98
N SER A 173 6.55 -10.92 15.81
CA SER A 173 5.54 -11.25 14.79
C SER A 173 6.11 -11.19 13.37
N ASP A 174 5.60 -12.09 12.52
CA ASP A 174 5.89 -12.10 11.10
C ASP A 174 4.85 -11.28 10.34
N TRP A 175 5.32 -10.37 9.50
CA TRP A 175 4.49 -9.45 8.72
C TRP A 175 4.62 -9.74 7.24
N LEU A 176 3.48 -9.81 6.55
CA LEU A 176 3.41 -9.84 5.09
C LEU A 176 3.50 -8.40 4.56
N TYR A 177 4.56 -8.11 3.82
CA TYR A 177 4.82 -6.84 3.17
C TYR A 177 4.64 -6.95 1.66
N PHE A 178 4.06 -5.92 1.04
CA PHE A 178 4.13 -5.70 -0.40
C PHE A 178 3.80 -4.24 -0.76
N GLU A 179 4.11 -3.86 -1.99
CA GLU A 179 3.82 -2.54 -2.54
C GLU A 179 2.97 -2.65 -3.81
N ASP A 180 2.27 -1.57 -4.16
CA ASP A 180 1.77 -1.35 -5.51
C ASP A 180 2.68 -0.37 -6.29
N GLN A 181 2.50 -0.36 -7.61
CA GLN A 181 3.06 0.63 -8.51
C GLN A 181 1.93 1.25 -9.34
N PRO A 182 1.51 2.50 -9.10
CA PRO A 182 0.51 3.14 -9.93
C PRO A 182 1.02 3.28 -11.37
N LEU A 183 0.11 3.16 -12.35
CA LEU A 183 0.36 3.27 -13.79
C LEU A 183 -0.20 4.57 -14.38
N MET A 184 -1.11 5.22 -13.67
CA MET A 184 -1.66 6.53 -13.98
C MET A 184 -1.55 7.47 -12.77
N ARG A 185 -2.12 8.68 -12.84
CA ARG A 185 -2.09 9.67 -11.74
C ARG A 185 -2.91 9.21 -10.53
N LYS A 186 -2.33 8.31 -9.73
CA LYS A 186 -2.87 7.71 -8.51
C LYS A 186 -1.81 7.71 -7.41
N ASN A 187 -2.21 7.34 -6.21
CA ASN A 187 -1.32 7.24 -5.06
C ASN A 187 -0.53 5.92 -5.14
N GLN A 188 0.60 5.82 -4.45
CA GLN A 188 1.22 4.53 -4.19
C GLN A 188 0.78 4.03 -2.82
N THR A 189 0.44 2.75 -2.67
CA THR A 189 0.15 2.14 -1.37
C THR A 189 1.18 1.06 -1.03
N ILE A 190 1.59 1.05 0.23
CA ILE A 190 2.47 0.04 0.80
C ILE A 190 1.75 -0.62 1.95
N PHE A 191 1.76 -1.95 1.95
CA PHE A 191 0.96 -2.78 2.83
C PHE A 191 1.85 -3.58 3.77
N TRP A 192 1.44 -3.63 5.03
CA TRP A 192 2.02 -4.48 6.07
C TRP A 192 0.88 -5.17 6.80
N ASN A 193 0.85 -6.50 6.77
CA ASN A 193 -0.28 -7.27 7.29
C ASN A 193 0.18 -8.36 8.27
N VAL A 194 -0.60 -8.58 9.33
CA VAL A 194 -0.35 -9.63 10.32
C VAL A 194 -1.66 -10.13 10.92
N ALA A 195 -1.77 -11.44 11.13
CA ALA A 195 -2.93 -12.03 11.81
C ALA A 195 -2.91 -11.71 13.31
N ILE A 196 -4.08 -11.36 13.85
CA ILE A 196 -4.27 -11.09 15.29
C ILE A 196 -5.26 -12.05 15.96
N SER A 197 -6.00 -12.82 15.17
CA SER A 197 -6.91 -13.89 15.60
C SER A 197 -7.12 -14.88 14.42
N ASP A 198 -7.99 -15.89 14.59
CA ASP A 198 -8.33 -16.81 13.49
C ASP A 198 -9.06 -16.14 12.32
N LYS A 199 -9.71 -14.98 12.51
CA LYS A 199 -10.55 -14.31 11.49
C LYS A 199 -10.25 -12.82 11.28
N GLN A 200 -9.40 -12.23 12.12
CA GLN A 200 -9.02 -10.83 12.02
C GLN A 200 -7.52 -10.69 11.78
N TYR A 201 -7.16 -9.77 10.88
CA TYR A 201 -5.79 -9.34 10.65
C TYR A 201 -5.68 -7.82 10.72
N LEU A 202 -4.51 -7.36 11.15
CA LEU A 202 -4.15 -5.95 11.19
C LEU A 202 -3.46 -5.57 9.89
N SER A 203 -3.85 -4.44 9.30
CA SER A 203 -3.24 -3.89 8.09
C SER A 203 -2.77 -2.47 8.33
N PHE A 204 -1.48 -2.23 8.12
CA PHE A 204 -0.87 -0.90 8.03
C PHE A 204 -0.77 -0.54 6.55
N ARG A 205 -1.50 0.48 6.13
CA ARG A 205 -1.48 1.01 4.76
C ARG A 205 -0.86 2.39 4.76
N PHE A 206 0.27 2.51 4.07
CA PHE A 206 0.95 3.77 3.85
C PHE A 206 0.63 4.27 2.44
N VAL A 207 -0.29 5.23 2.34
CA VAL A 207 -0.73 5.82 1.06
C VAL A 207 0.10 7.06 0.78
N ILE A 208 0.98 6.97 -0.21
CA ILE A 208 1.93 8.01 -0.61
C ILE A 208 1.38 8.76 -1.83
N THR A 209 1.08 10.04 -1.63
CA THR A 209 0.68 10.97 -2.69
C THR A 209 1.85 11.89 -2.99
N ARG A 210 2.30 11.96 -4.24
CA ARG A 210 3.41 12.82 -4.67
C ARG A 210 2.94 13.84 -5.69
N SER A 211 3.50 15.03 -5.63
CA SER A 211 3.08 16.16 -6.46
C SER A 211 4.27 17.01 -6.86
N ALA A 212 4.38 17.28 -8.15
CA ALA A 212 5.29 18.27 -8.73
C ALA A 212 4.70 18.80 -10.03
N ARG A 213 5.14 19.99 -10.45
CA ARG A 213 4.73 20.57 -11.73
C ARG A 213 5.26 19.72 -12.89
N ASN A 214 4.43 19.53 -13.93
CA ASN A 214 4.74 18.74 -15.13
C ASN A 214 5.14 17.28 -14.86
N ALA A 215 4.61 16.71 -13.78
CA ALA A 215 4.86 15.34 -13.37
C ALA A 215 3.54 14.56 -13.25
N GLY A 216 2.75 14.60 -14.33
CA GLY A 216 1.38 14.08 -14.36
C GLY A 216 1.23 12.56 -14.28
N ASN A 217 2.33 11.80 -14.37
CA ASN A 217 2.32 10.34 -14.33
C ASN A 217 3.38 9.77 -13.35
N PRO A 218 3.24 8.49 -12.93
CA PRO A 218 4.13 7.82 -11.97
C PRO A 218 5.61 7.78 -12.35
N TYR A 219 5.95 7.66 -13.64
CA TYR A 219 7.34 7.67 -14.11
C TYR A 219 7.98 9.06 -13.93
N ARG A 220 7.31 10.11 -14.40
CA ARG A 220 7.83 11.49 -14.30
C ARG A 220 7.87 12.01 -12.87
N ILE A 221 6.89 11.65 -12.04
CA ILE A 221 6.90 12.07 -10.64
C ILE A 221 8.04 11.43 -9.86
N GLU A 222 8.45 10.20 -10.17
CA GLU A 222 9.64 9.61 -9.54
C GLU A 222 10.89 10.43 -9.81
N GLN A 223 11.05 10.91 -11.04
CA GLN A 223 12.18 11.75 -11.41
C GLN A 223 12.15 13.12 -10.73
N ARG A 224 11.03 13.58 -10.17
CA ARG A 224 10.92 14.91 -9.57
C ARG A 224 10.91 14.83 -8.05
N VAL A 225 10.06 13.94 -7.53
CA VAL A 225 9.84 13.68 -6.12
C VAL A 225 10.03 12.18 -5.87
N PRO A 226 11.28 11.75 -5.57
CA PRO A 226 11.58 10.39 -5.19
C PRO A 226 10.83 9.98 -3.91
N ARG A 227 10.52 8.70 -3.80
CA ARG A 227 9.79 8.16 -2.64
C ARG A 227 10.65 7.94 -1.39
N ASP A 228 11.97 8.07 -1.49
CA ASP A 228 12.92 7.66 -0.44
C ASP A 228 12.60 8.23 0.95
N ASN A 229 12.30 9.53 1.05
CA ASN A 229 12.00 10.16 2.34
C ASN A 229 10.65 9.73 2.92
N PHE A 230 9.69 9.35 2.07
CA PHE A 230 8.41 8.80 2.50
C PHE A 230 8.61 7.40 3.07
N LEU A 231 9.35 6.55 2.35
CA LEU A 231 9.75 5.21 2.80
C LEU A 231 10.55 5.28 4.10
N ALA A 232 11.50 6.21 4.22
CA ALA A 232 12.29 6.38 5.43
C ALA A 232 11.44 6.73 6.67
N LEU A 233 10.32 7.45 6.49
CA LEU A 233 9.38 7.69 7.59
C LEU A 233 8.57 6.43 7.91
N MET A 234 8.06 5.74 6.89
CA MET A 234 7.36 4.45 7.05
C MET A 234 8.21 3.46 7.84
N HIS A 235 9.47 3.23 7.42
CA HIS A 235 10.38 2.30 8.09
C HIS A 235 10.59 2.69 9.55
N LYS A 236 10.82 3.98 9.87
CA LYS A 236 10.95 4.40 11.27
C LYS A 236 9.71 4.10 12.13
N ILE A 237 8.51 4.23 11.55
CA ILE A 237 7.26 3.88 12.24
C ILE A 237 7.22 2.37 12.47
N MET A 238 7.44 1.57 11.42
CA MET A 238 7.41 0.11 11.50
C MET A 238 8.51 -0.48 12.39
N ASP A 239 9.71 0.08 12.39
CA ASP A 239 10.83 -0.33 13.24
C ASP A 239 10.57 -0.09 14.74
N SER A 240 9.63 0.82 15.06
CA SER A 240 9.22 1.12 16.44
C SER A 240 8.03 0.30 16.93
N LEU A 241 7.51 -0.59 16.08
CA LEU A 241 6.28 -1.32 16.30
C LEU A 241 6.46 -2.45 17.32
N THR A 242 5.47 -2.63 18.18
CA THR A 242 5.34 -3.79 19.05
C THR A 242 3.88 -4.26 19.01
N LEU A 243 3.69 -5.56 18.88
CA LEU A 243 2.38 -6.19 18.84
C LEU A 243 2.34 -7.35 19.84
N ASP A 244 1.68 -7.12 20.96
CA ASP A 244 1.49 -8.12 22.00
C ASP A 244 0.11 -8.75 21.80
N LEU A 245 0.05 -9.96 21.22
CA LEU A 245 -1.22 -10.67 21.08
C LEU A 245 -1.83 -11.00 22.45
N ASN A 246 -3.16 -10.99 22.54
CA ASN A 246 -3.80 -11.50 23.76
C ASN A 246 -3.39 -12.97 24.02
N PRO A 247 -3.37 -13.46 25.27
CA PRO A 247 -2.81 -14.77 25.59
C PRO A 247 -3.46 -15.94 24.84
N LYS A 248 -4.77 -15.85 24.55
CA LYS A 248 -5.50 -16.89 23.80
C LYS A 248 -5.06 -16.91 22.33
N ALA A 249 -4.99 -15.74 21.70
CA ALA A 249 -4.50 -15.58 20.33
C ALA A 249 -3.04 -16.01 20.19
N ALA A 250 -2.19 -15.65 21.15
CA ALA A 250 -0.78 -16.07 21.17
C ALA A 250 -0.64 -17.60 21.26
N ALA A 251 -1.40 -18.25 22.16
CA ALA A 251 -1.40 -19.70 22.29
C ALA A 251 -1.94 -20.39 21.03
N ARG A 252 -3.00 -19.85 20.43
CA ARG A 252 -3.56 -20.35 19.17
C ARG A 252 -2.58 -20.22 18.01
N ARG A 253 -1.92 -19.07 17.86
CA ARG A 253 -0.86 -18.85 16.87
C ARG A 253 0.26 -19.89 17.02
N ALA A 254 0.76 -20.09 18.24
CA ALA A 254 1.81 -21.07 18.50
C ALA A 254 1.37 -22.52 18.15
N GLN A 255 0.11 -22.87 18.45
CA GLN A 255 -0.46 -24.17 18.09
C GLN A 255 -0.52 -24.38 16.57
N VAL A 256 -0.98 -23.37 15.83
CA VAL A 256 -1.09 -23.43 14.36
C VAL A 256 0.29 -23.47 13.72
N GLN A 257 1.22 -22.61 14.16
CA GLN A 257 2.58 -22.57 13.64
C GLN A 257 3.41 -23.83 13.91
N ALA A 258 3.00 -24.65 14.89
CA ALA A 258 3.61 -25.96 15.13
C ALA A 258 3.16 -27.03 14.11
N GLN A 259 2.14 -26.74 13.29
CA GLN A 259 1.68 -27.66 12.25
C GLN A 259 2.61 -27.58 11.02
N PRO A 260 2.85 -28.71 10.33
CA PRO A 260 3.66 -28.71 9.10
C PRO A 260 3.09 -27.74 8.05
N GLY A 261 3.94 -26.89 7.48
CA GLY A 261 3.58 -25.92 6.41
C GLY A 261 2.91 -24.63 6.88
N ALA A 262 2.38 -24.56 8.11
CA ALA A 262 1.72 -23.34 8.61
C ALA A 262 2.69 -22.16 8.83
N SER A 263 3.98 -22.47 9.03
CA SER A 263 5.05 -21.47 9.17
C SER A 263 5.61 -20.97 7.84
N ASP A 264 5.19 -21.56 6.72
CA ASP A 264 5.69 -21.21 5.39
C ASP A 264 5.47 -19.72 5.11
N LYS A 265 6.30 -19.15 4.24
CA LYS A 265 6.34 -17.72 3.96
C LYS A 265 5.98 -17.47 2.50
N PRO A 266 4.75 -17.80 2.08
CA PRO A 266 4.35 -17.74 0.69
C PRO A 266 4.39 -16.30 0.17
N ILE A 267 4.79 -16.12 -1.07
CA ILE A 267 4.88 -14.80 -1.70
C ILE A 267 3.96 -14.69 -2.91
N LEU A 268 3.66 -13.46 -3.27
CA LEU A 268 2.86 -13.10 -4.44
C LEU A 268 3.76 -12.37 -5.44
N THR A 269 3.59 -12.65 -6.74
CA THR A 269 4.34 -11.95 -7.79
C THR A 269 3.42 -11.62 -8.95
N CYS A 270 3.74 -10.55 -9.67
CA CYS A 270 3.10 -10.26 -10.95
C CYS A 270 3.46 -11.32 -12.00
N THR A 271 2.54 -11.58 -12.93
CA THR A 271 2.83 -12.41 -14.10
C THR A 271 3.60 -11.61 -15.17
N PRO A 272 4.33 -12.27 -16.08
CA PRO A 272 4.98 -11.57 -17.20
C PRO A 272 4.01 -10.72 -18.03
N GLU A 273 2.78 -11.20 -18.25
CA GLU A 273 1.75 -10.49 -19.02
C GLU A 273 1.32 -9.19 -18.32
N GLN A 274 1.14 -9.23 -17.00
CA GLN A 274 0.83 -8.04 -16.20
C GLN A 274 1.97 -7.01 -16.27
N VAL A 275 3.22 -7.46 -16.30
CA VAL A 275 4.40 -6.60 -16.42
C VAL A 275 4.44 -5.94 -17.80
N GLU A 276 4.21 -6.68 -18.88
CA GLU A 276 4.18 -6.12 -20.23
C GLU A 276 3.02 -5.13 -20.42
N GLU A 277 1.83 -5.46 -19.92
CA GLU A 277 0.69 -4.53 -19.94
C GLU A 277 1.01 -3.25 -19.15
N ALA A 278 1.62 -3.37 -17.98
CA ALA A 278 2.02 -2.22 -17.17
C ALA A 278 3.03 -1.30 -17.89
N LYS A 279 4.01 -1.87 -18.61
CA LYS A 279 4.95 -1.09 -19.44
C LYS A 279 4.21 -0.30 -20.51
N HIS A 280 3.28 -0.96 -21.22
CA HIS A 280 2.47 -0.32 -22.26
C HIS A 280 1.60 0.80 -21.69
N VAL A 281 0.82 0.52 -20.66
CA VAL A 281 -0.10 1.49 -20.04
C VAL A 281 0.65 2.72 -19.52
N LEU A 282 1.76 2.51 -18.80
CA LEU A 282 2.55 3.61 -18.26
C LEU A 282 3.18 4.46 -19.38
N TYR A 283 3.61 3.84 -20.47
CA TYR A 283 4.10 4.55 -21.65
C TYR A 283 2.99 5.41 -22.29
N MET A 284 1.81 4.84 -22.52
CA MET A 284 0.65 5.57 -23.08
C MET A 284 0.20 6.73 -22.18
N TRP A 285 0.31 6.57 -20.87
CA TRP A 285 0.00 7.63 -19.90
C TRP A 285 1.12 8.61 -19.64
N SER A 286 2.33 8.33 -20.13
CA SER A 286 3.49 9.15 -19.81
C SER A 286 3.35 10.58 -20.33
N GLY A 287 2.69 10.80 -21.48
CA GLY A 287 2.46 12.14 -22.05
C GLY A 287 1.38 12.97 -21.36
N ARG A 288 0.46 12.34 -20.61
CA ARG A 288 -0.74 13.01 -20.12
C ARG A 288 -0.44 14.08 -19.06
N GLY A 289 -0.92 15.30 -19.31
CA GLY A 289 -0.74 16.46 -18.43
C GLY A 289 0.67 17.07 -18.43
N TYR A 290 1.50 16.72 -19.42
CA TYR A 290 2.80 17.36 -19.63
C TYR A 290 2.64 18.61 -20.49
N GLU A 291 2.96 19.77 -19.91
CA GLU A 291 2.91 21.06 -20.61
C GLU A 291 4.29 21.72 -20.52
N GLU A 292 5.16 21.47 -21.51
CA GLU A 292 6.45 22.15 -21.60
C GLU A 292 6.30 23.51 -22.30
N PRO A 293 6.76 24.62 -21.70
CA PRO A 293 6.69 25.93 -22.33
C PRO A 293 7.36 25.92 -23.70
N GLY A 294 6.61 26.34 -24.73
CA GLY A 294 7.12 26.45 -26.10
C GLY A 294 6.94 25.21 -26.98
N LYS A 295 6.32 24.13 -26.47
CA LYS A 295 5.92 22.98 -27.31
C LYS A 295 4.43 23.00 -27.65
N SER A 296 4.06 22.41 -28.78
CA SER A 296 2.66 22.31 -29.19
C SER A 296 1.91 21.36 -28.25
N ARG A 297 0.62 21.62 -28.03
CA ARG A 297 -0.26 20.66 -27.32
C ARG A 297 -0.52 19.40 -28.14
N ASP A 298 -0.31 19.47 -29.46
CA ASP A 298 -0.54 18.37 -30.39
C ASP A 298 0.72 17.50 -30.58
N ASP A 299 1.86 17.89 -29.99
CA ASP A 299 3.08 17.08 -30.04
C ASP A 299 2.96 15.85 -29.15
N ASP A 300 3.59 14.75 -29.54
CA ASP A 300 3.72 13.58 -28.68
C ASP A 300 4.70 13.86 -27.54
N HIS A 301 4.13 14.07 -26.34
CA HIS A 301 4.89 14.30 -25.12
C HIS A 301 5.14 13.02 -24.32
N ARG A 302 4.97 11.82 -24.89
CA ARG A 302 5.29 10.58 -24.19
C ARG A 302 6.79 10.49 -23.88
N ALA A 303 7.13 9.76 -22.82
CA ALA A 303 8.51 9.42 -22.48
C ALA A 303 9.03 8.34 -23.44
N ASN A 304 10.35 8.18 -23.51
CA ASN A 304 10.94 7.07 -24.27
C ASN A 304 10.40 5.73 -23.72
N PRO A 305 9.87 4.83 -24.57
CA PRO A 305 9.35 3.55 -24.14
C PRO A 305 10.39 2.66 -23.45
N GLU A 306 11.66 2.73 -23.85
CA GLU A 306 12.75 1.97 -23.22
C GLU A 306 12.99 2.43 -21.78
N ASP A 307 12.95 3.74 -21.52
CA ASP A 307 13.12 4.28 -20.18
C ASP A 307 11.95 3.92 -19.27
N VAL A 308 10.72 3.93 -19.80
CA VAL A 308 9.51 3.52 -19.08
C VAL A 308 9.56 2.03 -18.74
N ALA A 309 10.00 1.19 -19.69
CA ALA A 309 10.18 -0.23 -19.48
C ALA A 309 11.23 -0.49 -18.39
N ALA A 310 12.40 0.16 -18.48
CA ALA A 310 13.45 0.05 -17.47
C ALA A 310 12.99 0.50 -16.08
N PHE A 311 12.12 1.52 -16.00
CA PHE A 311 11.51 1.95 -14.74
C PHE A 311 10.65 0.85 -14.12
N ILE A 312 9.79 0.18 -14.89
CA ILE A 312 8.98 -0.94 -14.38
C ILE A 312 9.86 -2.12 -13.96
N GLU A 313 10.87 -2.46 -14.77
CA GLU A 313 11.83 -3.53 -14.45
C GLU A 313 12.55 -3.27 -13.12
N GLU A 314 13.01 -2.05 -12.90
CA GLU A 314 13.63 -1.66 -11.62
C GLU A 314 12.65 -1.76 -10.44
N ARG A 315 11.35 -1.52 -10.69
CA ARG A 315 10.32 -1.58 -9.64
C ARG A 315 10.00 -2.98 -9.19
N ILE A 316 10.03 -3.95 -10.08
CA ILE A 316 9.72 -5.35 -9.75
C ILE A 316 10.91 -6.10 -9.17
N LYS A 317 12.14 -5.58 -9.30
CA LYS A 317 13.31 -6.17 -8.66
C LYS A 317 13.12 -6.28 -7.14
N PRO A 318 13.44 -7.45 -6.54
CA PRO A 318 13.38 -7.64 -5.09
C PRO A 318 14.20 -6.60 -4.34
N ARG A 319 13.60 -5.98 -3.33
CA ARG A 319 14.27 -5.07 -2.39
C ARG A 319 14.05 -5.62 -0.98
N PRO A 320 14.93 -6.52 -0.51
CA PRO A 320 14.78 -7.15 0.79
C PRO A 320 14.85 -6.10 1.91
N LEU A 321 13.87 -6.13 2.81
CA LEU A 321 13.83 -5.31 4.01
C LEU A 321 14.74 -5.89 5.10
N PRO A 322 15.15 -5.07 6.10
CA PRO A 322 15.81 -5.61 7.30
C PRO A 322 14.95 -6.70 7.94
N ASN A 323 15.58 -7.81 8.34
CA ASN A 323 14.91 -8.98 8.94
C ASN A 323 13.86 -9.63 8.02
N SER A 324 13.96 -9.45 6.70
CA SER A 324 13.14 -10.21 5.77
C SER A 324 13.61 -11.66 5.68
N TYR A 325 12.64 -12.54 5.47
CA TYR A 325 12.91 -13.94 5.16
C TYR A 325 13.34 -14.06 3.69
N PRO A 326 14.13 -15.10 3.34
CA PRO A 326 14.32 -15.47 1.95
C PRO A 326 12.97 -15.67 1.24
N PRO A 327 12.87 -15.39 -0.07
CA PRO A 327 11.65 -15.63 -0.84
C PRO A 327 11.14 -17.06 -0.62
N GLY A 328 9.92 -17.19 -0.11
CA GLY A 328 9.27 -18.49 0.03
C GLY A 328 8.62 -18.96 -1.27
N GLU A 329 7.78 -19.98 -1.17
CA GLU A 329 7.08 -20.51 -2.34
C GLU A 329 6.08 -19.50 -2.91
N LEU A 330 5.94 -19.49 -4.24
CA LEU A 330 4.91 -18.69 -4.89
C LEU A 330 3.54 -19.24 -4.52
N LEU A 331 2.68 -18.39 -3.96
CA LEU A 331 1.30 -18.78 -3.69
C LEU A 331 0.57 -19.03 -5.01
N LYS A 332 0.18 -20.29 -5.24
CA LYS A 332 -0.68 -20.65 -6.35
C LYS A 332 -2.10 -20.28 -6.01
N LEU A 333 -2.54 -19.14 -6.50
CA LEU A 333 -3.94 -18.75 -6.45
C LEU A 333 -4.69 -19.54 -7.51
N GLU A 334 -5.75 -20.24 -7.13
CA GLU A 334 -6.64 -20.85 -8.11
C GLU A 334 -7.14 -19.76 -9.06
N GLN A 335 -6.93 -19.94 -10.36
CA GLN A 335 -7.43 -19.01 -11.37
C GLN A 335 -8.94 -18.92 -11.20
N GLN A 336 -9.44 -17.77 -10.75
CA GLN A 336 -10.87 -17.51 -10.85
C GLN A 336 -11.22 -17.46 -12.34
N PRO A 337 -12.31 -18.12 -12.77
CA PRO A 337 -12.72 -18.08 -14.17
C PRO A 337 -12.96 -16.62 -14.59
N THR A 338 -12.30 -16.25 -15.68
CA THR A 338 -12.44 -14.98 -16.41
C THR A 338 -13.89 -14.65 -16.73
#